data_AF-A0A8T5NF62-F1
#
_entry.id   AF-A0A8T5NF62-F1
#
_cell.length_a   1.000
_cell.length_b   1.000
_cell.length_c   1.000
_cell.angle_alpha   90.00
_cell.angle_beta   90.00
_cell.angle_gamma   90.00
#
_symmetry.space_group_name_H-M   'P 1'
#
loop_
_entity.id
_entity.type
_entity.pdbx_description
1 polymer ?
#
loop_
_entity_poly.entity_id
_entity_poly.type
_entity_poly.pdbx_seq_one_letter_code
_entity_poly.pdbx_strand_id
1 'polypeptide(L)'
;MGDVIFFETSALVAASIKDLNGSIEHDRYAESKGLLNLASDTKTKCITTLSIEEQANKVLEKALLDVMELEKRPDTVEEFRKYSTILDAVQRMYIENISFMDRLSTHKDTIAEIEDNEVYPMYDRLNANIREKPPKAYAVSNKFKGLARDINRDLMDEHRKKLDKLKEKSIMPDSKDRIILSEAIYLKRERFPRDTFYLSSLDNHFCGFKSPFTQIPEKIKEIFSITCLSPQRIIRLITDKKT
;
A
#
# COMPACT_ATOMS: atom_id res chain seq x y z
N MET A 1 6.85 -6.72 -26.19
CA MET A 1 6.82 -5.84 -25.00
C MET A 1 5.39 -5.85 -24.52
N GLY A 2 5.14 -6.44 -23.36
CA GLY A 2 3.82 -6.53 -22.76
C GLY A 2 3.65 -5.58 -21.59
N ASP A 3 2.45 -5.57 -21.02
CA ASP A 3 2.18 -4.94 -19.73
C ASP A 3 2.20 -6.03 -18.64
N VAL A 4 2.92 -5.78 -17.55
CA VAL A 4 3.01 -6.66 -16.38
C VAL A 4 2.38 -5.94 -15.21
N ILE A 5 1.46 -6.61 -14.53
CA ILE A 5 0.73 -6.10 -13.37
C ILE A 5 1.13 -6.95 -12.16
N PHE A 6 1.89 -6.36 -11.25
CA PHE A 6 2.20 -6.93 -9.96
C PHE A 6 1.11 -6.55 -8.97
N PHE A 7 0.34 -7.53 -8.53
CA PHE A 7 -0.66 -7.37 -7.48
C PHE A 7 0.02 -7.43 -6.13
N GLU A 8 -0.01 -6.34 -5.37
CA GLU A 8 0.36 -6.39 -3.95
C GLU A 8 -0.83 -6.72 -3.05
N THR A 9 -0.53 -6.92 -1.77
CA THR A 9 -1.43 -7.28 -0.68
C THR A 9 -2.80 -6.60 -0.73
N SER A 10 -2.87 -5.27 -0.76
CA SER A 10 -4.14 -4.55 -0.61
C SER A 10 -5.07 -4.72 -1.83
N ALA A 11 -4.51 -4.75 -3.04
CA ALA A 11 -5.28 -5.00 -4.25
C ALA A 11 -5.83 -6.44 -4.28
N LEU A 12 -5.02 -7.42 -3.87
CA LEU A 12 -5.42 -8.83 -3.81
C LEU A 12 -6.49 -9.08 -2.75
N VAL A 13 -6.36 -8.48 -1.56
CA VAL A 13 -7.36 -8.56 -0.49
C VAL A 13 -8.68 -7.94 -0.94
N ALA A 14 -8.64 -6.74 -1.52
CA ALA A 14 -9.84 -6.07 -2.01
C ALA A 14 -10.58 -6.88 -3.09
N ALA A 15 -9.86 -7.55 -3.99
CA ALA A 15 -10.47 -8.42 -5.00
C ALA A 15 -11.10 -9.70 -4.41
N SER A 16 -10.82 -10.02 -3.14
CA SER A 16 -11.17 -11.28 -2.49
C SER A 16 -12.26 -11.14 -1.43
N ILE A 17 -12.67 -9.92 -1.08
CA ILE A 17 -13.74 -9.69 -0.10
C ILE A 17 -15.04 -9.39 -0.84
N LYS A 18 -15.79 -10.46 -1.10
CA LYS A 18 -17.18 -10.43 -1.55
C LYS A 18 -17.88 -11.70 -1.08
N ASP A 19 -19.05 -11.58 -0.50
CA ASP A 19 -19.89 -12.73 -0.16
C ASP A 19 -20.68 -13.23 -1.39
N LEU A 20 -21.24 -14.44 -1.29
CA LEU A 20 -21.99 -15.07 -2.38
C LEU A 20 -23.28 -14.31 -2.74
N ASN A 21 -23.84 -13.55 -1.80
CA ASN A 21 -25.10 -12.82 -2.00
C ASN A 21 -24.88 -11.34 -2.36
N GLY A 22 -23.63 -10.85 -2.39
CA GLY A 22 -23.28 -9.45 -2.64
C GLY A 22 -23.68 -8.48 -1.51
N SER A 23 -23.99 -9.00 -0.31
CA SER A 23 -24.33 -8.18 0.86
C SER A 23 -23.09 -7.63 1.59
N ILE A 24 -21.93 -8.24 1.37
CA ILE A 24 -20.64 -7.84 1.93
C ILE A 24 -19.68 -7.73 0.75
N GLU A 25 -19.16 -6.54 0.51
CA GLU A 25 -18.21 -6.27 -0.56
C GLU A 25 -17.24 -5.19 -0.07
N HIS A 26 -15.94 -5.37 -0.32
CA HIS A 26 -14.96 -4.32 -0.04
C HIS A 26 -15.18 -3.13 -0.99
N ASP A 27 -15.06 -1.89 -0.49
CA ASP A 27 -15.34 -0.65 -1.26
C ASP A 27 -14.60 -0.54 -2.60
N ARG A 28 -13.47 -1.23 -2.72
CA ARG A 28 -12.60 -1.26 -3.91
C ARG A 28 -12.62 -2.61 -4.65
N TYR A 29 -13.57 -3.49 -4.34
CA TYR A 29 -13.68 -4.82 -4.94
C TYR A 29 -13.83 -4.73 -6.47
N ALA A 30 -14.79 -3.94 -6.95
CA ALA A 30 -15.06 -3.83 -8.38
C ALA A 30 -13.82 -3.41 -9.19
N GLU A 31 -13.02 -2.49 -8.65
CA GLU A 31 -11.79 -2.03 -9.30
C GLU A 31 -10.71 -3.13 -9.33
N SER A 32 -10.46 -3.77 -8.18
CA SER A 32 -9.42 -4.82 -8.07
C SER A 32 -9.79 -6.08 -8.85
N LYS A 33 -11.07 -6.50 -8.80
CA LYS A 33 -11.58 -7.64 -9.57
C LYS A 33 -11.60 -7.32 -11.07
N GLY A 34 -11.93 -6.08 -11.45
CA GLY A 34 -11.82 -5.62 -12.84
C GLY A 34 -10.41 -5.75 -13.40
N LEU A 35 -9.39 -5.43 -12.60
CA LEU A 35 -7.98 -5.57 -13.00
C LEU A 35 -7.60 -7.04 -13.16
N LEU A 36 -8.08 -7.91 -12.27
CA LEU A 36 -7.91 -9.36 -12.39
C LEU A 36 -8.55 -9.91 -13.67
N ASN A 37 -9.72 -9.41 -14.05
CA ASN A 37 -10.37 -9.85 -15.29
C ASN A 37 -9.56 -9.46 -16.53
N LEU A 38 -8.75 -8.40 -16.48
CA LEU A 38 -7.82 -8.08 -17.57
C LEU A 38 -6.69 -9.14 -17.73
N ALA A 39 -6.42 -9.95 -16.70
CA ALA A 39 -5.47 -11.06 -16.78
C ALA A 39 -5.88 -12.12 -17.81
N SER A 40 -7.17 -12.18 -18.16
CA SER A 40 -7.66 -13.10 -19.18
C SER A 40 -7.25 -12.72 -20.61
N ASP A 41 -6.66 -11.52 -20.81
CA ASP A 41 -6.08 -11.10 -22.09
C ASP A 41 -4.61 -11.56 -22.23
N THR A 42 -4.29 -12.19 -23.35
CA THR A 42 -2.96 -12.73 -23.67
C THR A 42 -1.81 -11.72 -23.68
N LYS A 43 -2.09 -10.40 -23.70
CA LYS A 43 -1.06 -9.34 -23.70
C LYS A 43 -0.67 -8.80 -22.33
N THR A 44 -1.45 -9.11 -21.29
CA THR A 44 -1.25 -8.59 -19.93
C THR A 44 -0.90 -9.73 -18.99
N LYS A 45 0.25 -9.63 -18.33
CA LYS A 45 0.67 -10.63 -17.34
C LYS A 45 0.34 -10.15 -15.95
N CYS A 46 -0.51 -10.88 -15.24
CA CYS A 46 -0.79 -10.63 -13.84
C CYS A 46 0.09 -11.55 -12.99
N ILE A 47 0.88 -10.96 -12.10
CA ILE A 47 1.87 -11.69 -11.28
C ILE A 47 1.66 -11.36 -9.81
N THR A 48 2.08 -12.29 -8.95
CA THR A 48 2.23 -12.11 -7.51
C THR A 48 3.44 -12.89 -7.00
N THR A 49 3.79 -12.75 -5.73
CA THR A 49 4.85 -13.55 -5.07
C THR A 49 4.29 -14.27 -3.86
N LEU A 50 5.02 -15.30 -3.40
CA LEU A 50 4.64 -16.05 -2.21
C LEU A 50 4.56 -15.15 -0.95
N SER A 51 5.46 -14.16 -0.83
CA SER A 51 5.48 -13.28 0.33
C SER A 51 4.24 -12.37 0.37
N ILE A 52 3.78 -11.90 -0.79
CA ILE A 52 2.55 -11.12 -0.92
C ILE A 52 1.34 -11.98 -0.57
N GLU A 53 1.27 -13.21 -1.07
CA GLU A 53 0.19 -14.13 -0.74
C GLU A 53 0.13 -14.41 0.78
N GLU A 54 1.27 -14.68 1.41
CA GLU A 54 1.31 -14.89 2.85
C GLU A 54 0.85 -13.65 3.63
N GLN A 55 1.23 -12.46 3.16
CA GLN A 55 0.81 -11.20 3.78
C GLN A 55 -0.69 -10.94 3.60
N ALA A 56 -1.22 -11.16 2.40
CA ALA A 56 -2.65 -11.01 2.09
C ALA A 56 -3.49 -11.98 2.92
N ASN A 57 -3.10 -13.26 2.98
CA ASN A 57 -3.80 -14.26 3.77
C ASN A 57 -3.84 -13.90 5.27
N LYS A 58 -2.75 -13.34 5.82
CA LYS A 58 -2.68 -12.92 7.22
C LYS A 58 -3.60 -11.74 7.57
N VAL A 59 -3.93 -10.89 6.60
CA VAL A 59 -4.77 -9.69 6.83
C VAL A 59 -6.20 -9.85 6.32
N LEU A 60 -6.49 -10.92 5.56
CA LEU A 60 -7.79 -11.17 4.96
C LEU A 60 -8.92 -11.23 6.01
N GLU A 61 -8.68 -11.93 7.12
CA GLU A 61 -9.63 -12.03 8.23
C GLU A 61 -9.95 -10.64 8.81
N LYS A 62 -8.91 -9.87 9.10
CA LYS A 62 -9.06 -8.51 9.65
C LYS A 62 -9.82 -7.61 8.68
N ALA A 63 -9.46 -7.64 7.40
CA ALA A 63 -10.12 -6.83 6.39
C ALA A 63 -11.61 -7.21 6.22
N LEU A 64 -11.97 -8.48 6.37
CA LEU A 64 -13.37 -8.90 6.40
C LEU A 64 -14.11 -8.33 7.62
N LEU A 65 -13.50 -8.39 8.81
CA LEU A 65 -14.08 -7.80 10.02
C LEU A 65 -14.31 -6.29 9.87
N ASP A 66 -13.33 -5.59 9.27
CA ASP A 66 -13.43 -4.16 8.99
C ASP A 66 -14.61 -3.85 8.04
N VAL A 67 -14.83 -4.65 6.99
CA VAL A 67 -15.98 -4.48 6.05
C VAL A 67 -17.31 -4.83 6.71
N MET A 68 -17.32 -5.79 7.64
CA MET A 68 -18.51 -6.16 8.39
C MET A 68 -18.83 -5.20 9.56
N GLU A 69 -17.99 -4.17 9.76
CA GLU A 69 -18.06 -3.23 10.89
C GLU A 69 -18.05 -3.93 12.26
N LEU A 70 -17.33 -5.05 12.36
CA LEU A 70 -17.21 -5.82 13.59
C LEU A 70 -15.93 -5.47 14.33
N GLU A 71 -16.05 -4.84 15.50
CA GLU A 71 -14.89 -4.54 16.37
C GLU A 71 -14.23 -5.80 16.95
N LYS A 72 -14.99 -6.90 17.07
CA LYS A 72 -14.55 -8.17 17.63
C LYS A 72 -15.12 -9.33 16.85
N ARG A 73 -14.49 -10.49 17.02
CA ARG A 73 -15.01 -11.76 16.50
C ARG A 73 -16.41 -12.02 17.08
N PRO A 74 -17.28 -12.71 16.33
CA PRO A 74 -18.60 -13.10 16.79
C PRO A 74 -18.63 -13.71 18.19
N ASP A 75 -19.55 -13.25 19.04
CA ASP A 75 -19.68 -13.73 20.43
C ASP A 75 -20.79 -14.78 20.58
N THR A 76 -21.69 -14.90 19.61
CA THR A 76 -22.74 -15.93 19.57
C THR A 76 -22.44 -17.03 18.55
N VAL A 77 -23.00 -18.23 18.78
CA VAL A 77 -22.86 -19.37 17.85
C VAL A 77 -23.46 -19.05 16.47
N GLU A 78 -24.55 -18.29 16.42
CA GLU A 78 -25.21 -17.92 15.17
C GLU A 78 -24.37 -16.93 14.36
N GLU A 79 -23.86 -15.88 15.01
CA GLU A 79 -22.95 -14.92 14.36
C GLU A 79 -21.65 -15.61 13.93
N PHE A 80 -21.11 -16.54 14.73
CA PHE A 80 -19.92 -17.31 14.38
C PHE A 80 -20.15 -18.16 13.13
N ARG A 81 -21.31 -18.83 13.01
CA ARG A 81 -21.66 -19.62 11.82
C ARG A 81 -21.78 -18.73 10.58
N LYS A 82 -22.44 -17.57 10.71
CA LYS A 82 -22.58 -16.61 9.61
C LYS A 82 -21.21 -16.12 9.16
N TYR A 83 -20.40 -15.65 10.11
CA TYR A 83 -19.04 -15.17 9.86
C TYR A 83 -18.15 -16.23 9.21
N SER A 84 -18.11 -17.44 9.77
CA SER A 84 -17.30 -18.55 9.21
C SER A 84 -17.70 -18.86 7.78
N THR A 85 -19.00 -18.86 7.47
CA THR A 85 -19.49 -19.11 6.10
C THR A 85 -18.99 -18.06 5.12
N ILE A 86 -19.00 -16.78 5.54
CA ILE A 86 -18.50 -15.66 4.73
C ILE A 86 -16.98 -15.76 4.57
N LEU A 87 -16.26 -16.03 5.66
CA LEU A 87 -14.81 -16.19 5.65
C LEU A 87 -14.39 -17.33 4.71
N ASP A 88 -15.09 -18.46 4.72
CA ASP A 88 -14.83 -19.59 3.82
C ASP A 88 -15.09 -19.25 2.35
N ALA A 89 -16.08 -18.39 2.07
CA ALA A 89 -16.34 -17.90 0.71
C ALA A 89 -15.23 -16.93 0.26
N VAL A 90 -14.82 -16.00 1.13
CA VAL A 90 -13.73 -15.05 0.91
C VAL A 90 -12.40 -15.77 0.69
N GLN A 91 -12.09 -16.80 1.49
CA GLN A 91 -10.89 -17.63 1.31
C GLN A 91 -10.90 -18.39 -0.02
N ARG A 92 -12.05 -18.96 -0.42
CA ARG A 92 -12.18 -19.61 -1.73
C ARG A 92 -11.93 -18.64 -2.87
N MET A 93 -12.53 -17.45 -2.81
CA MET A 93 -12.32 -16.44 -3.85
C MET A 93 -10.88 -15.91 -3.85
N TYR A 94 -10.23 -15.80 -2.69
CA TYR A 94 -8.81 -15.48 -2.59
C TYR A 94 -7.92 -16.51 -3.31
N ILE A 95 -8.15 -17.80 -3.07
CA ILE A 95 -7.42 -18.89 -3.74
C ILE A 95 -7.68 -18.87 -5.25
N GLU A 96 -8.93 -18.66 -5.66
CA GLU A 96 -9.32 -18.56 -7.05
C GLU A 96 -8.63 -17.37 -7.74
N ASN A 97 -8.63 -16.20 -7.10
CA ASN A 97 -7.97 -14.99 -7.61
C ASN A 97 -6.48 -15.21 -7.84
N ILE A 98 -5.79 -15.90 -6.92
CA ILE A 98 -4.37 -16.25 -7.08
C ILE A 98 -4.16 -17.20 -8.27
N SER A 99 -5.11 -18.10 -8.55
CA SER A 99 -4.97 -19.05 -9.66
C SER A 99 -4.97 -18.39 -11.04
N PHE A 100 -5.46 -17.16 -11.15
CA PHE A 100 -5.38 -16.33 -12.37
C PHE A 100 -4.04 -15.57 -12.50
N MET A 101 -3.12 -15.69 -11.54
CA MET A 101 -1.85 -14.99 -11.52
C MET A 101 -0.67 -15.95 -11.68
N ASP A 102 0.37 -15.49 -12.35
CA ASP A 102 1.67 -16.15 -12.36
C ASP A 102 2.37 -15.91 -11.02
N ARG A 103 2.50 -16.98 -10.22
CA ARG A 103 3.23 -16.96 -8.95
C ARG A 103 4.73 -17.02 -9.19
N LEU A 104 5.44 -15.96 -8.81
CA LEU A 104 6.89 -15.85 -8.98
C LEU A 104 7.64 -15.96 -7.66
N SER A 105 8.80 -16.61 -7.71
CA SER A 105 9.72 -16.74 -6.57
C SER A 105 10.72 -15.58 -6.55
N THR A 106 11.00 -15.08 -5.36
CA THR A 106 12.01 -14.05 -5.08
C THR A 106 13.14 -14.62 -4.21
N HIS A 107 14.34 -14.08 -4.33
CA HIS A 107 15.50 -14.51 -3.53
C HIS A 107 15.65 -13.63 -2.31
N LYS A 108 15.41 -14.16 -1.11
CA LYS A 108 15.37 -13.38 0.15
C LYS A 108 16.61 -12.50 0.35
N ASP A 109 17.79 -13.04 0.08
CA ASP A 109 19.04 -12.29 0.26
C ASP A 109 19.14 -11.11 -0.71
N THR A 110 18.76 -11.31 -1.98
CA THR A 110 18.69 -10.24 -2.98
C THR A 110 17.62 -9.20 -2.62
N ILE A 111 16.48 -9.62 -2.08
CA ILE A 111 15.42 -8.71 -1.64
C ILE A 111 15.91 -7.84 -0.48
N ALA A 112 16.62 -8.41 0.49
CA ALA A 112 17.21 -7.67 1.59
C ALA A 112 18.28 -6.69 1.10
N GLU A 113 19.12 -7.11 0.14
CA GLU A 113 20.12 -6.22 -0.48
C GLU A 113 19.48 -5.02 -1.19
N ILE A 114 18.43 -5.25 -1.98
CA ILE A 114 17.67 -4.18 -2.64
C ILE A 114 17.00 -3.28 -1.59
N GLU A 115 16.46 -3.86 -0.52
CA GLU A 115 15.84 -3.11 0.57
C GLU A 115 16.84 -2.13 1.19
N ASP A 116 18.00 -2.62 1.60
CA ASP A 116 19.03 -1.85 2.32
C ASP A 116 19.76 -0.84 1.43
N ASN A 117 20.07 -1.22 0.19
CA ASN A 117 20.92 -0.40 -0.68
C ASN A 117 20.14 0.56 -1.60
N GLU A 118 18.85 0.32 -1.80
CA GLU A 118 18.07 1.09 -2.79
C GLU A 118 16.77 1.65 -2.23
N VAL A 119 15.95 0.81 -1.59
CA VAL A 119 14.65 1.24 -1.06
C VAL A 119 14.86 2.19 0.12
N TYR A 120 15.64 1.79 1.12
CA TYR A 120 15.95 2.65 2.28
C TYR A 120 16.57 3.98 1.86
N PRO A 121 17.65 4.03 1.05
CA PRO A 121 18.24 5.30 0.61
C PRO A 121 17.32 6.16 -0.25
N MET A 122 16.38 5.57 -1.00
CA MET A 122 15.34 6.37 -1.68
C MET A 122 14.47 7.08 -0.66
N TYR A 123 13.92 6.36 0.31
CA TYR A 123 13.04 6.95 1.32
C TYR A 123 13.77 7.93 2.24
N ASP A 124 15.04 7.68 2.58
CA ASP A 124 15.82 8.60 3.41
C ASP A 124 15.99 9.96 2.73
N ARG A 125 16.25 9.95 1.42
CA ARG A 125 16.32 11.18 0.62
C ARG A 125 14.98 11.90 0.55
N LEU A 126 13.88 11.16 0.37
CA LEU A 126 12.53 11.74 0.35
C LEU A 126 12.17 12.36 1.71
N ASN A 127 12.52 11.69 2.82
CA ASN A 127 12.25 12.15 4.17
C ASN A 127 13.11 13.36 4.56
N ALA A 128 14.36 13.42 4.10
CA ALA A 128 15.24 14.57 4.31
C ALA A 128 14.71 15.84 3.62
N ASN A 129 14.08 15.71 2.45
CA ASN A 129 13.48 16.83 1.70
C ASN A 129 12.21 17.37 2.35
N ILE A 130 11.48 16.54 3.10
CA ILE A 130 10.26 16.93 3.82
C ILE A 130 10.60 17.69 5.11
N ARG A 131 11.68 17.29 5.80
CA ARG A 131 12.16 17.94 7.03
C ARG A 131 12.85 19.27 6.75
N GLU A 132 12.10 20.31 6.36
CA GLU A 132 12.63 21.68 6.41
C GLU A 132 13.04 22.05 7.84
N LYS A 133 14.22 22.70 7.98
CA LYS A 133 14.81 23.08 9.28
C LYS A 133 13.82 23.95 10.08
N PRO A 134 13.65 23.71 11.39
CA PRO A 134 12.85 24.61 12.21
C PRO A 134 13.41 26.04 12.14
N PRO A 135 12.55 27.08 12.14
CA PRO A 135 13.02 28.45 12.13
C PRO A 135 13.94 28.71 13.33
N LYS A 136 15.07 29.40 13.09
CA LYS A 136 16.03 29.77 14.14
C LYS A 136 15.29 30.55 15.25
N ALA A 137 15.28 30.00 16.46
CA ALA A 137 14.72 30.68 17.62
C ALA A 137 15.55 31.95 17.93
N TYR A 138 14.90 33.12 17.93
CA TYR A 138 15.52 34.38 18.33
C TYR A 138 15.76 34.41 19.85
N ALA A 139 16.90 34.97 20.28
CA ALA A 139 17.24 35.08 21.69
C ALA A 139 16.36 36.13 22.40
N VAL A 140 15.56 35.70 23.37
CA VAL A 140 14.70 36.57 24.20
C VAL A 140 15.39 36.87 25.54
N SER A 141 15.33 38.13 26.00
CA SER A 141 15.97 38.59 27.25
C SER A 141 15.34 37.96 28.51
N ASN A 142 16.13 37.82 29.58
CA ASN A 142 15.75 37.12 30.81
C ASN A 142 14.48 37.67 31.50
N LYS A 143 14.15 38.95 31.29
CA LYS A 143 12.99 39.62 31.92
C LYS A 143 11.65 39.20 31.29
N PHE A 144 11.67 38.70 30.05
CA PHE A 144 10.48 38.21 29.34
C PHE A 144 10.23 36.71 29.54
N LYS A 145 11.19 35.95 30.10
CA LYS A 145 11.08 34.50 30.26
C LYS A 145 9.94 34.05 31.18
N GLY A 146 9.60 34.85 32.21
CA GLY A 146 8.53 34.53 33.16
C GLY A 146 7.13 34.64 32.54
N LEU A 147 6.84 35.79 31.93
CA LEU A 147 5.55 36.03 31.24
C LEU A 147 5.39 35.16 29.98
N ALA A 148 6.49 34.98 29.25
CA ALA A 148 6.51 34.09 28.09
C ALA A 148 6.39 32.62 28.48
N ARG A 149 6.63 32.20 29.73
CA ARG A 149 6.55 30.77 30.12
C ARG A 149 5.12 30.27 30.27
N ASP A 150 4.20 31.10 30.79
CA ASP A 150 2.80 30.72 30.89
C ASP A 150 2.07 30.89 29.54
N ILE A 151 2.35 31.98 28.82
CA ILE A 151 1.86 32.18 27.44
C ILE A 151 2.42 31.10 26.50
N ASN A 152 3.71 30.76 26.60
CA ASN A 152 4.28 29.63 25.85
C ASN A 152 3.78 28.30 26.36
N ARG A 153 3.30 28.09 27.59
CA ARG A 153 2.84 26.74 27.97
C ARG A 153 1.57 26.39 27.19
N ASP A 154 0.62 27.32 27.13
CA ASP A 154 -0.63 27.11 26.42
C ASP A 154 -0.44 27.18 24.90
N LEU A 155 0.40 28.12 24.42
CA LEU A 155 0.85 28.12 23.02
C LEU A 155 1.73 26.92 22.67
N MET A 156 2.49 26.33 23.59
CA MET A 156 3.30 25.14 23.35
C MET A 156 2.45 23.90 23.42
N ASP A 157 1.37 23.83 24.20
CA ASP A 157 0.44 22.70 24.14
C ASP A 157 -0.45 22.80 22.90
N GLU A 158 -0.83 24.01 22.48
CA GLU A 158 -1.51 24.24 21.20
C GLU A 158 -0.57 24.01 20.02
N HIS A 159 0.67 24.50 20.09
CA HIS A 159 1.73 24.24 19.12
C HIS A 159 2.20 22.80 19.17
N ARG A 160 2.16 22.10 20.30
CA ARG A 160 2.49 20.66 20.43
C ARG A 160 1.36 19.82 19.88
N LYS A 161 0.09 20.19 20.09
CA LYS A 161 -1.04 19.58 19.37
C LYS A 161 -0.98 19.88 17.88
N LYS A 162 -0.58 21.09 17.48
CA LYS A 162 -0.32 21.44 16.06
C LYS A 162 0.93 20.74 15.54
N LEU A 163 1.99 20.53 16.34
CA LEU A 163 3.24 19.80 16.02
C LEU A 163 3.04 18.30 16.06
N ASP A 164 2.09 17.78 16.82
CA ASP A 164 1.68 16.38 16.82
C ASP A 164 0.72 16.13 15.64
N LYS A 165 -0.04 17.15 15.20
CA LYS A 165 -0.75 17.18 13.92
C LYS A 165 0.16 17.46 12.70
N LEU A 166 1.26 18.19 12.89
CA LEU A 166 2.33 18.51 11.93
C LEU A 166 3.55 17.58 12.10
N LYS A 167 3.47 16.55 12.95
CA LYS A 167 4.38 15.42 12.89
C LYS A 167 3.98 14.74 11.61
N GLU A 168 4.56 15.24 10.53
CA GLU A 168 4.41 14.74 9.18
C GLU A 168 4.51 13.23 9.32
N LYS A 169 3.43 12.53 8.94
CA LYS A 169 3.44 11.08 8.90
C LYS A 169 4.72 10.71 8.17
N SER A 170 5.62 10.01 8.86
CA SER A 170 6.90 9.62 8.29
C SER A 170 6.63 9.02 6.92
N ILE A 171 7.29 9.54 5.88
CA ILE A 171 7.21 8.95 4.55
C ILE A 171 7.88 7.57 4.51
N MET A 172 8.50 7.14 5.61
CA MET A 172 9.10 5.83 5.71
C MET A 172 8.03 4.73 5.61
N PRO A 173 8.17 3.81 4.65
CA PRO A 173 7.32 2.62 4.57
C PRO A 173 7.48 1.75 5.80
N ASP A 174 6.45 0.97 6.10
CA ASP A 174 6.60 -0.14 7.02
C ASP A 174 7.44 -1.27 6.40
N SER A 175 7.72 -2.33 7.17
CA SER A 175 8.52 -3.46 6.67
C SER A 175 7.86 -4.19 5.50
N LYS A 176 6.52 -4.19 5.42
CA LYS A 176 5.79 -4.90 4.37
C LYS A 176 5.91 -4.14 3.06
N ASP A 177 5.69 -2.84 3.10
CA ASP A 177 5.83 -1.94 1.95
C ASP A 177 7.24 -1.97 1.38
N ARG A 178 8.27 -2.04 2.23
CA ARG A 178 9.66 -2.20 1.76
C ARG A 178 9.87 -3.50 1.02
N ILE A 179 9.42 -4.62 1.59
CA ILE A 179 9.50 -5.94 0.95
C ILE A 179 8.75 -5.93 -0.39
N ILE A 180 7.51 -5.40 -0.42
CA ILE A 180 6.70 -5.28 -1.64
C ILE A 180 7.49 -4.55 -2.74
N LEU A 181 8.10 -3.40 -2.40
CA LEU A 181 8.85 -2.62 -3.37
C LEU A 181 10.13 -3.32 -3.82
N SER A 182 10.89 -3.92 -2.89
CA SER A 182 12.10 -4.67 -3.21
C SER A 182 11.82 -5.84 -4.15
N GLU A 183 10.73 -6.57 -3.92
CA GLU A 183 10.30 -7.64 -4.83
C GLU A 183 9.89 -7.11 -6.20
N ALA A 184 9.17 -5.98 -6.26
CA ALA A 184 8.83 -5.35 -7.53
C ALA A 184 10.09 -4.93 -8.32
N ILE A 185 11.10 -4.38 -7.64
CA ILE A 185 12.38 -3.99 -8.24
C ILE A 185 13.11 -5.22 -8.79
N TYR A 186 13.23 -6.27 -7.98
CA TYR A 186 13.84 -7.53 -8.39
C TYR A 186 13.15 -8.10 -9.64
N LEU A 187 11.81 -8.22 -9.62
CA LEU A 187 11.04 -8.76 -10.74
C LEU A 187 11.17 -7.88 -11.98
N LYS A 188 11.11 -6.55 -11.83
CA LYS A 188 11.28 -5.61 -12.94
C LYS A 188 12.65 -5.79 -13.61
N ARG A 189 13.71 -6.02 -12.85
CA ARG A 189 15.07 -6.15 -13.41
C ARG A 189 15.35 -7.53 -13.97
N GLU A 190 15.08 -8.57 -13.20
CA GLU A 190 15.53 -9.93 -13.50
C GLU A 190 14.56 -10.69 -14.40
N ARG A 191 13.26 -10.37 -14.33
CA ARG A 191 12.22 -11.12 -15.06
C ARG A 191 11.59 -10.30 -16.18
N PHE A 192 11.44 -8.99 -15.99
CA PHE A 192 10.68 -8.13 -16.90
C PHE A 192 11.41 -6.84 -17.29
N PRO A 193 12.70 -6.89 -17.70
CA PRO A 193 13.50 -5.67 -17.94
C PRO A 193 12.94 -4.78 -19.04
N ARG A 194 12.27 -5.37 -20.04
CA ARG A 194 11.73 -4.65 -21.19
C ARG A 194 10.25 -4.33 -21.09
N ASP A 195 9.50 -4.97 -20.20
CA ASP A 195 8.05 -4.78 -20.12
C ASP A 195 7.68 -3.53 -19.33
N THR A 196 6.49 -3.00 -19.59
CA THR A 196 5.91 -1.95 -18.76
C THR A 196 5.43 -2.60 -17.47
N PHE A 197 5.95 -2.17 -16.32
CA PHE A 197 5.70 -2.83 -15.06
C PHE A 197 4.86 -1.92 -14.15
N TYR A 198 3.68 -2.41 -13.81
CA TYR A 198 2.73 -1.75 -12.93
C TYR A 198 2.71 -2.45 -11.58
N LEU A 199 2.84 -1.67 -10.51
CA LEU A 199 2.57 -2.12 -9.14
C LEU A 199 1.16 -1.66 -8.80
N SER A 200 0.23 -2.60 -8.70
CA SER A 200 -1.19 -2.33 -8.42
C SER A 200 -1.43 -2.31 -6.92
N SER A 201 -1.74 -1.13 -6.37
CA SER A 201 -1.99 -0.97 -4.94
C SER A 201 -3.23 -0.12 -4.64
N LEU A 202 -3.82 -0.30 -3.46
CA LEU A 202 -4.80 0.60 -2.86
C LEU A 202 -4.22 1.38 -1.68
N ASP A 203 -2.97 1.10 -1.29
CA ASP A 203 -2.30 1.80 -0.21
C ASP A 203 -1.94 3.23 -0.63
N ASN A 204 -2.10 4.17 0.31
CA ASN A 204 -1.74 5.57 0.10
C ASN A 204 -0.24 5.75 -0.18
N HIS A 205 0.61 4.86 0.33
CA HIS A 205 2.04 4.87 0.19
C HIS A 205 2.46 4.70 -1.27
N PHE A 206 1.95 3.66 -1.94
CA PHE A 206 2.27 3.38 -3.34
C PHE A 206 1.44 4.20 -4.32
N CYS A 207 0.21 4.59 -3.98
CA CYS A 207 -0.63 5.37 -4.88
C CYS A 207 -0.49 6.88 -4.74
N GLY A 208 0.12 7.35 -3.64
CA GLY A 208 0.32 8.77 -3.38
C GLY A 208 -0.97 9.57 -3.29
N PHE A 209 -2.09 8.98 -2.84
CA PHE A 209 -3.39 9.66 -2.84
C PHE A 209 -3.44 10.91 -1.95
N LYS A 210 -2.58 10.99 -0.93
CA LYS A 210 -2.57 12.07 0.07
C LYS A 210 -1.15 12.43 0.46
N SER A 211 -0.93 13.71 0.79
CA SER A 211 0.31 14.17 1.40
C SER A 211 0.61 13.40 2.70
N PRO A 212 1.87 13.05 3.00
CA PRO A 212 3.11 13.38 2.26
C PRO A 212 3.49 12.37 1.17
N PHE A 213 2.64 11.38 0.87
CA PHE A 213 2.97 10.26 -0.01
C PHE A 213 2.91 10.57 -1.52
N THR A 214 2.39 11.74 -1.91
CA THR A 214 2.17 12.14 -3.32
C THR A 214 3.42 12.07 -4.19
N GLN A 215 4.61 12.21 -3.61
CA GLN A 215 5.89 12.19 -4.31
C GLN A 215 6.50 10.78 -4.48
N ILE A 216 6.03 9.80 -3.71
CA ILE A 216 6.57 8.43 -3.74
C ILE A 216 6.41 7.76 -5.10
N PRO A 217 5.22 7.74 -5.73
CA PRO A 217 5.00 6.97 -6.95
C PRO A 217 5.89 7.46 -8.11
N GLU A 218 6.03 8.78 -8.24
CA GLU A 218 6.90 9.38 -9.25
C GLU A 218 8.37 9.05 -9.00
N LYS A 219 8.82 9.03 -7.72
CA LYS A 219 10.20 8.68 -7.42
C LYS A 219 10.50 7.21 -7.67
N ILE A 220 9.57 6.31 -7.35
CA ILE A 220 9.68 4.89 -7.68
C ILE A 220 9.78 4.71 -9.21
N LYS A 221 8.94 5.42 -9.97
CA LYS A 221 8.97 5.37 -11.44
C LYS A 221 10.28 5.89 -12.01
N GLU A 222 10.78 7.02 -11.51
CA GLU A 222 12.04 7.63 -11.94
C GLU A 222 13.24 6.70 -11.73
N ILE A 223 13.36 6.09 -10.55
CA ILE A 223 14.54 5.28 -10.19
C ILE A 223 14.42 3.85 -10.73
N PHE A 224 13.25 3.24 -10.62
CA PHE A 224 13.07 1.80 -10.82
C PHE A 224 12.28 1.45 -12.07
N SER A 225 11.76 2.44 -12.81
CA SER A 225 10.88 2.22 -13.97
C SER A 225 9.64 1.37 -13.63
N ILE A 226 9.12 1.53 -12.42
CA ILE A 226 7.90 0.87 -11.92
C ILE A 226 6.81 1.92 -11.77
N THR A 227 5.64 1.68 -12.37
CA THR A 227 4.51 2.61 -12.30
C THR A 227 3.53 2.13 -11.23
N CYS A 228 3.54 2.79 -10.06
CA CYS A 228 2.62 2.47 -8.96
C CYS A 228 1.28 3.18 -9.16
N LEU A 229 0.19 2.43 -9.25
CA LEU A 229 -1.14 2.96 -9.55
C LEU A 229 -2.24 2.13 -8.89
N SER A 230 -3.42 2.73 -8.75
CA SER A 230 -4.61 2.00 -8.35
C SER A 230 -5.10 1.07 -9.45
N PRO A 231 -5.80 -0.03 -9.11
CA PRO A 231 -6.37 -0.93 -10.10
C PRO A 231 -7.16 -0.22 -11.19
N GLN A 232 -8.05 0.71 -10.80
CA GLN A 232 -8.85 1.49 -11.75
C GLN A 232 -8.02 2.35 -12.71
N ARG A 233 -6.88 2.91 -12.26
CA ARG A 233 -6.00 3.72 -13.11
C ARG A 233 -5.22 2.84 -14.08
N ILE A 234 -4.79 1.65 -13.65
CA ILE A 234 -4.11 0.69 -14.53
C ILE A 234 -5.06 0.20 -15.61
N ILE A 235 -6.30 -0.16 -15.25
CA ILE A 235 -7.34 -0.58 -16.22
C ILE A 235 -7.48 0.47 -17.32
N ARG A 236 -7.70 1.75 -16.95
CA ARG A 236 -7.86 2.85 -17.91
C ARG A 236 -6.66 2.98 -18.85
N LEU A 237 -5.44 2.96 -18.31
CA LEU A 237 -4.23 3.06 -19.12
C LEU A 237 -4.08 1.91 -20.12
N ILE A 238 -4.44 0.68 -19.72
CA ILE A 238 -4.34 -0.49 -20.59
C ILE A 238 -5.45 -0.50 -21.64
N THR A 239 -6.67 -0.09 -21.29
CA THR A 239 -7.80 -0.03 -22.24
C THR A 239 -7.62 1.09 -23.26
N ASP A 240 -7.16 2.26 -22.84
CA ASP A 240 -6.98 3.42 -23.72
C ASP A 240 -5.84 3.19 -24.74
N LYS A 241 -4.86 2.33 -24.43
CA LYS A 241 -3.82 1.88 -25.38
C LYS A 241 -4.36 0.99 -26.50
N LYS A 242 -5.55 0.39 -26.34
CA LYS A 242 -6.14 -0.57 -27.29
C LYS A 242 -7.08 0.08 -28.29
N THR A 243 -7.55 1.30 -28.00
CA THR A 243 -8.31 2.18 -28.90
C THR A 243 -7.38 3.02 -29.75
#